data_AF-A0A9N8M2Q9-F1
#
_entry.id   AF-A0A9N8M2Q9-F1
#
_cell.length_a   1.000
_cell.length_b   1.000
_cell.length_c   1.000
_cell.angle_alpha   90.00
_cell.angle_beta   90.00
_cell.angle_gamma   90.00
#
_symmetry.space_group_name_H-M   'P 1'
#
loop_
_entity.id
_entity.type
_entity.pdbx_description
1 polymer ?
#
loop_
_entity_poly.entity_id
_entity_poly.type
_entity_poly.pdbx_seq_one_letter_code
_entity_poly.pdbx_strand_id
1 'polypeptide(L)'
;VVGCDASGEVVAVGKCVTTFQQGDRVAGVLHGTKYEDNGAFAEYAIFKDQMLLKLPDGMSFEEGASWPVPDFTYLQAACCYQGLPLPSPSNPKRDEAVLIWSGATSIGWHGIQLAKLIGLKVLTVASSKHHATLREIGADEVFDYKDADVVEKLKKVVKEWGNVKYGFDAISENGSIETCI
;
A
#
# COMPACT_ATOMS: atom_id res chain seq x y z
N VAL A 1 -9.35 19.00 12.55
CA VAL A 1 -7.91 18.68 12.70
C VAL A 1 -7.41 17.97 11.44
N VAL A 2 -6.18 18.21 10.98
CA VAL A 2 -5.59 17.57 9.77
C VAL A 2 -4.86 16.25 10.11
N GLY A 3 -4.37 15.53 9.09
CA GLY A 3 -3.58 14.30 9.23
C GLY A 3 -4.41 13.03 9.19
N CYS A 4 -3.87 11.97 8.59
CA CYS A 4 -4.58 10.70 8.36
C CYS A 4 -3.96 9.49 9.06
N ASP A 5 -2.64 9.42 9.15
CA ASP A 5 -1.93 8.33 9.81
C ASP A 5 -1.59 8.67 11.26
N ALA A 6 -1.88 7.76 12.17
CA ALA A 6 -1.39 7.83 13.54
C ALA A 6 -1.09 6.44 14.10
N SER A 7 -0.26 6.44 15.14
CA SER A 7 -0.06 5.30 16.02
C SER A 7 -0.01 5.78 17.47
N GLY A 8 -0.32 4.90 18.42
CA GLY A 8 -0.35 5.25 19.82
C GLY A 8 -0.96 4.15 20.68
N GLU A 9 -1.29 4.51 21.92
CA GLU A 9 -1.94 3.62 22.89
C GLU A 9 -3.45 3.89 22.95
N VAL A 10 -4.24 2.82 22.99
CA VAL A 10 -5.68 2.93 23.22
C VAL A 10 -5.92 3.39 24.66
N VAL A 11 -6.49 4.59 24.84
CA VAL A 11 -6.83 5.13 26.18
C VAL A 11 -8.28 4.85 26.60
N ALA A 12 -9.17 4.60 25.64
CA ALA A 12 -10.57 4.27 25.86
C ALA A 12 -11.15 3.54 24.64
N VAL A 13 -12.18 2.72 24.85
CA VAL A 13 -12.90 2.02 23.78
C VAL A 13 -14.40 2.29 23.86
N GLY A 14 -15.06 2.34 22.70
CA GLY A 14 -16.51 2.44 22.63
C GLY A 14 -17.20 1.17 23.13
N LYS A 15 -18.44 1.28 23.63
CA LYS A 15 -19.18 0.16 24.25
C LYS A 15 -19.35 -1.08 23.35
N CYS A 16 -19.31 -0.90 22.04
CA CYS A 16 -19.49 -1.99 21.06
C CYS A 16 -18.16 -2.54 20.52
N VAL A 17 -17.01 -1.98 20.92
CA VAL A 17 -15.70 -2.44 20.46
C VAL A 17 -15.28 -3.65 21.30
N THR A 18 -14.93 -4.75 20.63
CA THR A 18 -14.50 -6.02 21.27
C THR A 18 -13.11 -6.46 20.85
N THR A 19 -12.54 -5.84 19.82
CA THR A 19 -11.25 -6.18 19.20
C THR A 19 -10.05 -5.50 19.86
N PHE A 20 -10.29 -4.41 20.59
CA PHE A 20 -9.27 -3.61 21.27
C PHE A 20 -9.64 -3.36 22.72
N GLN A 21 -8.62 -3.11 23.53
CA GLN A 21 -8.74 -2.73 24.94
C GLN A 21 -7.76 -1.60 25.28
N GLN A 22 -8.00 -0.95 26.41
CA GLN A 22 -7.08 0.05 26.94
C GLN A 22 -5.66 -0.53 27.10
N GLY A 23 -4.64 0.22 26.71
CA GLY A 23 -3.24 -0.22 26.73
C GLY A 23 -2.77 -0.90 25.44
N ASP A 24 -3.67 -1.25 24.52
CA ASP A 24 -3.25 -1.79 23.22
C ASP A 24 -2.45 -0.76 22.44
N ARG A 25 -1.29 -1.18 21.89
CA ARG A 25 -0.50 -0.39 20.94
C ARG A 25 -1.07 -0.58 19.55
N VAL A 26 -1.45 0.50 18.89
CA VAL A 26 -2.16 0.45 17.62
C VAL A 26 -1.61 1.46 16.62
N ALA A 27 -1.85 1.18 15.34
CA ALA A 27 -1.74 2.15 14.26
C ALA A 27 -2.95 2.05 13.35
N GLY A 28 -3.26 3.12 12.63
CA GLY A 28 -4.40 3.12 11.74
C GLY A 28 -4.55 4.39 10.95
N VAL A 29 -5.62 4.41 10.17
CA VAL A 29 -5.98 5.55 9.31
C VAL A 29 -7.32 6.13 9.72
N LEU A 30 -7.38 7.46 9.80
CA LEU A 30 -8.62 8.23 9.82
C LEU A 30 -8.57 9.27 8.71
N HIS A 31 -9.72 9.82 8.33
CA HIS A 31 -9.75 10.89 7.34
C HIS A 31 -9.65 12.26 8.03
N GLY A 32 -8.44 12.81 8.13
CA GLY A 32 -8.23 14.16 8.64
C GLY A 32 -9.05 15.17 7.83
N THR A 33 -9.50 16.26 8.46
CA THR A 33 -10.41 17.27 7.87
C THR A 33 -11.83 16.81 7.53
N LYS A 34 -12.16 15.52 7.67
CA LYS A 34 -13.55 15.05 7.48
C LYS A 34 -14.50 15.57 8.56
N TYR A 35 -13.99 15.63 9.79
CA TYR A 35 -14.69 16.18 10.95
C TYR A 35 -13.89 17.36 11.49
N GLU A 36 -14.58 18.35 12.04
CA GLU A 36 -13.97 19.60 12.52
C GLU A 36 -12.91 19.32 13.61
N ASP A 37 -13.19 18.37 14.50
CA ASP A 37 -12.47 18.10 15.75
C ASP A 37 -11.70 16.78 15.76
N ASN A 38 -11.65 16.02 14.67
CA ASN A 38 -10.97 14.71 14.63
C ASN A 38 -9.99 14.60 13.45
N GLY A 39 -8.73 14.30 13.75
CA GLY A 39 -7.60 14.26 12.81
C GLY A 39 -6.38 13.64 13.48
N ALA A 40 -5.47 13.05 12.71
CA ALA A 40 -4.30 12.37 13.26
C ALA A 40 -3.26 13.31 13.91
N PHE A 41 -3.22 14.59 13.52
CA PHE A 41 -2.26 15.56 14.07
C PHE A 41 -2.81 16.23 15.34
N ALA A 42 -3.13 15.40 16.33
CA ALA A 42 -3.56 15.79 17.66
C ALA A 42 -3.06 14.78 18.69
N GLU A 43 -3.05 15.17 19.97
CA GLU A 43 -2.66 14.28 21.08
C GLU A 43 -3.64 13.11 21.28
N TYR A 44 -4.91 13.31 20.88
CA TYR A 44 -5.96 12.30 20.90
C TYR A 44 -6.75 12.33 19.60
N ALA A 45 -7.09 11.14 19.09
CA ALA A 45 -7.94 10.99 17.92
C ALA A 45 -8.86 9.77 18.07
N ILE A 46 -10.06 9.87 17.49
CA ILE A 46 -11.05 8.79 17.51
C ILE A 46 -10.96 8.03 16.19
N PHE A 47 -10.63 6.75 16.27
CA PHE A 47 -10.66 5.84 15.13
C PHE A 47 -11.89 4.93 15.19
N LYS A 48 -12.35 4.51 14.01
CA LYS A 48 -13.18 3.31 13.94
C LYS A 48 -12.26 2.11 14.17
N ASP A 49 -12.71 1.15 14.98
CA ASP A 49 -11.98 -0.08 15.28
C ASP A 49 -11.55 -0.84 14.01
N GLN A 50 -12.39 -0.84 12.99
CA GLN A 50 -12.11 -1.44 11.67
C GLN A 50 -10.94 -0.80 10.90
N MET A 51 -10.50 0.39 11.30
CA MET A 51 -9.39 1.12 10.68
C MET A 51 -8.13 1.09 11.52
N LEU A 52 -8.11 0.30 12.60
CA LEU A 52 -6.98 0.10 13.49
C LEU A 52 -6.39 -1.29 13.34
N LEU A 53 -5.09 -1.37 13.58
CA LEU A 53 -4.29 -2.59 13.58
C LEU A 53 -3.40 -2.58 14.83
N LYS A 54 -3.24 -3.73 15.48
CA LYS A 54 -2.33 -3.86 16.62
C LYS A 54 -0.89 -3.83 16.14
N LEU A 55 -0.05 -3.06 16.84
CA LEU A 55 1.38 -3.05 16.60
C LEU A 55 2.04 -4.29 17.24
N PRO A 56 2.95 -4.97 16.55
CA PRO A 56 3.81 -5.97 17.17
C PRO A 56 4.69 -5.33 18.27
N ASP A 57 5.03 -6.11 19.30
CA ASP A 57 5.79 -5.62 20.46
C ASP A 57 7.11 -4.91 20.08
N GLY A 58 7.81 -5.41 19.06
CA GLY A 58 9.08 -4.86 18.59
C GLY A 58 8.99 -3.67 17.62
N MET A 59 7.79 -3.30 17.15
CA MET A 59 7.60 -2.18 16.24
C MET A 59 7.43 -0.88 17.02
N SER A 60 8.17 0.17 16.67
CA SER A 60 8.02 1.51 17.24
C SER A 60 6.71 2.19 16.82
N PHE A 61 6.32 3.28 17.49
CA PHE A 61 5.16 4.06 17.06
C PHE A 61 5.44 4.80 15.75
N GLU A 62 6.66 5.27 15.56
CA GLU A 62 7.12 5.95 14.34
C GLU A 62 7.00 5.02 13.12
N GLU A 63 7.44 3.77 13.25
CA GLU A 63 7.20 2.74 12.22
C GLU A 63 5.70 2.48 12.07
N GLY A 64 4.96 2.34 13.18
CA GLY A 64 3.50 2.15 13.15
C GLY A 64 2.75 3.22 12.35
N ALA A 65 3.16 4.48 12.44
CA ALA A 65 2.50 5.60 11.78
C ALA A 65 2.89 5.75 10.30
N SER A 66 3.87 5.00 9.78
CA SER A 66 4.41 5.25 8.43
C SER A 66 3.67 4.55 7.29
N TRP A 67 2.79 3.59 7.60
CA TRP A 67 2.24 2.64 6.65
C TRP A 67 0.71 2.53 6.54
N PRO A 68 -0.14 3.02 7.47
CA PRO A 68 -1.57 2.76 7.36
C PRO A 68 -2.20 3.29 6.05
N VAL A 69 -2.08 4.57 5.71
CA VAL A 69 -2.63 5.11 4.45
C VAL A 69 -2.09 4.36 3.23
N PRO A 70 -0.76 4.15 3.06
CA PRO A 70 -0.22 3.35 1.96
C PRO A 70 -0.85 1.97 1.81
N ASP A 71 -0.93 1.21 2.91
CA ASP A 71 -1.45 -0.15 2.91
C ASP A 71 -2.95 -0.17 2.60
N PHE A 72 -3.75 0.62 3.33
CA PHE A 72 -5.19 0.67 3.11
C PHE A 72 -5.54 1.14 1.69
N THR A 73 -4.76 2.06 1.11
CA THR A 73 -4.99 2.53 -0.27
C THR A 73 -4.77 1.43 -1.28
N TYR A 74 -3.64 0.72 -1.20
CA TYR A 74 -3.36 -0.37 -2.12
C TYR A 74 -4.33 -1.55 -1.93
N LEU A 75 -4.63 -1.93 -0.68
CA LEU A 75 -5.57 -3.02 -0.39
C LEU A 75 -6.99 -2.72 -0.85
N GLN A 76 -7.43 -1.47 -0.78
CA GLN A 76 -8.71 -1.08 -1.35
C GLN A 76 -8.73 -1.32 -2.86
N ALA A 77 -7.69 -0.89 -3.58
CA ALA A 77 -7.56 -1.13 -5.02
C ALA A 77 -7.51 -2.62 -5.37
N ALA A 78 -6.59 -3.35 -4.75
CA ALA A 78 -6.36 -4.77 -5.03
C ALA A 78 -7.57 -5.63 -4.62
N CYS A 79 -8.02 -5.53 -3.37
CA CYS A 79 -9.01 -6.46 -2.83
C CYS A 79 -10.45 -6.05 -3.16
N CYS A 80 -10.79 -4.77 -3.01
CA CYS A 80 -12.16 -4.32 -3.20
C CYS A 80 -12.51 -4.08 -4.67
N TYR A 81 -11.60 -3.50 -5.46
CA TYR A 81 -11.88 -3.15 -6.85
C TYR A 81 -11.40 -4.21 -7.86
N GLN A 82 -10.26 -4.86 -7.60
CA GLN A 82 -9.72 -5.90 -8.50
C GLN A 82 -10.07 -7.33 -8.06
N GLY A 83 -10.73 -7.51 -6.92
CA GLY A 83 -11.19 -8.81 -6.44
C GLY A 83 -10.06 -9.76 -6.00
N LEU A 84 -8.88 -9.21 -5.70
CA LEU A 84 -7.76 -10.00 -5.18
C LEU A 84 -8.00 -10.42 -3.73
N PRO A 85 -7.47 -11.59 -3.29
CA PRO A 85 -7.57 -11.99 -1.89
C PRO A 85 -6.75 -11.06 -1.01
N LEU A 86 -6.99 -11.11 0.30
CA LEU A 86 -6.14 -10.43 1.27
C LEU A 86 -4.70 -10.99 1.22
N PRO A 87 -3.67 -10.14 1.44
CA PRO A 87 -2.29 -10.58 1.49
C PRO A 87 -2.07 -11.56 2.66
N SER A 88 -1.29 -12.61 2.43
CA SER A 88 -0.87 -13.54 3.47
C SER A 88 0.43 -14.23 3.07
N PRO A 89 1.38 -14.43 3.99
CA PRO A 89 2.56 -15.27 3.73
C PRO A 89 2.20 -16.71 3.31
N SER A 90 0.98 -17.16 3.58
CA SER A 90 0.48 -18.49 3.20
C SER A 90 -0.20 -18.54 1.83
N ASN A 91 -0.36 -17.41 1.14
CA ASN A 91 -0.99 -17.40 -0.18
C ASN A 91 -0.10 -18.15 -1.18
N PRO A 92 -0.67 -19.00 -2.04
CA PRO A 92 0.11 -19.66 -3.08
C PRO A 92 0.59 -18.64 -4.11
N LYS A 93 1.74 -18.93 -4.73
CA LYS A 93 2.18 -18.16 -5.90
C LYS A 93 1.14 -18.29 -7.01
N ARG A 94 0.85 -17.16 -7.64
CA ARG A 94 -0.07 -17.03 -8.78
C ARG A 94 0.76 -16.92 -10.07
N ASP A 95 0.14 -17.31 -11.16
CA ASP A 95 0.68 -17.09 -12.51
C ASP A 95 0.40 -15.65 -13.00
N GLU A 96 -0.53 -14.96 -12.34
CA GLU A 96 -0.92 -13.58 -12.59
C GLU A 96 0.12 -12.57 -12.11
N ALA A 97 0.13 -11.42 -12.77
CA ALA A 97 1.01 -10.30 -12.46
C ALA A 97 0.27 -8.97 -12.39
N VAL A 98 0.89 -8.02 -11.69
CA VAL A 98 0.45 -6.62 -11.57
C VAL A 98 1.55 -5.68 -12.05
N LEU A 99 1.17 -4.66 -12.81
CA LEU A 99 1.97 -3.47 -13.04
C LEU A 99 1.66 -2.44 -11.96
N ILE A 100 2.67 -2.06 -11.18
CA ILE A 100 2.58 -0.97 -10.21
C ILE A 100 3.37 0.21 -10.77
N TRP A 101 2.68 1.23 -11.28
CA TRP A 101 3.32 2.45 -11.75
C TRP A 101 3.76 3.31 -10.56
N SER A 102 4.94 3.93 -10.66
CA SER A 102 5.54 4.75 -9.60
C SER A 102 5.86 3.96 -8.31
N GLY A 103 6.57 2.83 -8.43
CA GLY A 103 6.90 1.94 -7.31
C GLY A 103 7.72 2.55 -6.17
N ALA A 104 8.37 3.70 -6.39
CA ALA A 104 9.15 4.40 -5.36
C ALA A 104 8.34 5.38 -4.49
N THR A 105 7.03 5.53 -4.72
CA THR A 105 6.13 6.26 -3.80
C THR A 105 5.83 5.40 -2.57
N SER A 106 5.31 5.99 -1.48
CA SER A 106 4.93 5.23 -0.29
C SER A 106 3.92 4.13 -0.61
N ILE A 107 2.87 4.45 -1.37
CA ILE A 107 1.86 3.47 -1.80
C ILE A 107 2.47 2.43 -2.75
N GLY A 108 3.30 2.84 -3.72
CA GLY A 108 3.97 1.91 -4.64
C GLY A 108 4.86 0.90 -3.92
N TRP A 109 5.64 1.37 -2.93
CA TRP A 109 6.55 0.57 -2.13
C TRP A 109 5.82 -0.50 -1.32
N HIS A 110 4.72 -0.10 -0.68
CA HIS A 110 3.85 -1.00 0.07
C HIS A 110 3.09 -1.94 -0.86
N GLY A 111 2.58 -1.42 -1.97
CA GLY A 111 1.88 -2.19 -2.99
C GLY A 111 2.72 -3.32 -3.57
N ILE A 112 4.02 -3.10 -3.80
CA ILE A 112 4.94 -4.17 -4.25
C ILE A 112 4.95 -5.32 -3.25
N GLN A 113 5.23 -5.04 -1.97
CA GLN A 113 5.31 -6.07 -0.94
C GLN A 113 3.97 -6.79 -0.73
N LEU A 114 2.87 -6.04 -0.70
CA LEU A 114 1.52 -6.58 -0.57
C LEU A 114 1.11 -7.43 -1.79
N ALA A 115 1.47 -7.02 -3.01
CA ALA A 115 1.26 -7.82 -4.21
C ALA A 115 2.00 -9.17 -4.15
N LYS A 116 3.23 -9.19 -3.62
CA LYS A 116 3.97 -10.43 -3.41
C LYS A 116 3.30 -11.31 -2.36
N LEU A 117 2.77 -10.74 -1.27
CA LEU A 117 1.99 -11.47 -0.27
C LEU A 117 0.62 -11.93 -0.79
N ILE A 118 0.08 -11.33 -1.84
CA ILE A 118 -1.09 -11.86 -2.58
C ILE A 118 -0.69 -13.04 -3.49
N GLY A 119 0.61 -13.17 -3.79
CA GLY A 119 1.18 -14.22 -4.62
C GLY A 119 1.47 -13.81 -6.06
N LEU A 120 1.32 -12.52 -6.40
CA LEU A 120 1.50 -12.02 -7.77
C LEU A 120 2.99 -11.87 -8.14
N LYS A 121 3.26 -11.82 -9.45
CA LYS A 121 4.47 -11.19 -9.96
C LYS A 121 4.27 -9.68 -10.11
N VAL A 122 5.34 -8.91 -9.99
CA VAL A 122 5.28 -7.46 -9.93
C VAL A 122 6.23 -6.84 -10.97
N LEU A 123 5.64 -6.11 -11.91
CA LEU A 123 6.34 -5.13 -12.73
C LEU A 123 6.19 -3.77 -12.04
N THR A 124 7.26 -2.98 -12.03
CA THR A 124 7.15 -1.60 -11.56
C THR A 124 8.00 -0.62 -12.34
N VAL A 125 7.65 0.65 -12.23
CA VAL A 125 8.31 1.78 -12.89
C VAL A 125 8.72 2.79 -11.83
N ALA A 126 9.99 3.20 -11.84
CA ALA A 126 10.53 4.22 -10.94
C ALA A 126 11.88 4.75 -11.46
N SER A 127 12.38 5.87 -10.93
CA SER A 127 13.74 6.32 -11.27
C SER A 127 14.79 5.25 -10.97
N SER A 128 15.78 5.09 -11.85
CA SER A 128 16.90 4.14 -11.76
C SER A 128 17.56 4.04 -10.39
N LYS A 129 17.71 5.16 -9.67
CA LYS A 129 18.30 5.18 -8.32
C LYS A 129 17.58 4.29 -7.29
N HIS A 130 16.30 3.95 -7.50
CA HIS A 130 15.51 3.10 -6.61
C HIS A 130 15.47 1.64 -7.05
N HIS A 131 15.97 1.31 -8.24
CA HIS A 131 15.76 -0.01 -8.84
C HIS A 131 16.31 -1.17 -8.00
N ALA A 132 17.47 -0.99 -7.38
CA ALA A 132 18.06 -2.01 -6.51
C ALA A 132 17.13 -2.31 -5.33
N THR A 133 16.67 -1.27 -4.64
CA THR A 133 15.81 -1.44 -3.46
C THR A 133 14.41 -1.93 -3.82
N LEU A 134 13.85 -1.52 -4.96
CA LEU A 134 12.55 -2.03 -5.40
C LEU A 134 12.60 -3.53 -5.71
N ARG A 135 13.72 -4.05 -6.23
CA ARG A 135 13.93 -5.50 -6.37
C ARG A 135 14.08 -6.20 -5.04
N GLU A 136 14.78 -5.58 -4.08
CA GLU A 136 14.96 -6.12 -2.73
C GLU A 136 13.62 -6.32 -2.00
N ILE A 137 12.69 -5.38 -2.15
CA ILE A 137 11.33 -5.49 -1.56
C ILE A 137 10.36 -6.35 -2.40
N GLY A 138 10.82 -6.92 -3.51
CA GLY A 138 10.12 -7.99 -4.22
C GLY A 138 9.64 -7.67 -5.64
N ALA A 139 9.94 -6.51 -6.22
CA ALA A 139 9.66 -6.28 -7.63
C ALA A 139 10.47 -7.24 -8.51
N ASP A 140 9.80 -7.95 -9.42
CA ASP A 140 10.45 -8.93 -10.30
C ASP A 140 11.11 -8.22 -11.50
N GLU A 141 10.48 -7.17 -12.03
CA GLU A 141 11.03 -6.31 -13.09
C GLU A 141 10.84 -4.83 -12.77
N VAL A 142 11.86 -4.02 -13.03
CA VAL A 142 11.87 -2.59 -12.72
C VAL A 142 12.38 -1.77 -13.90
N PHE A 143 11.61 -0.77 -14.32
CA PHE A 143 11.92 0.10 -15.45
C PHE A 143 12.09 1.56 -15.02
N ASP A 144 12.90 2.32 -15.75
CA ASP A 144 13.02 3.77 -15.55
C ASP A 144 11.99 4.50 -16.40
N TYR A 145 11.15 5.34 -15.78
CA TYR A 145 10.16 6.14 -16.53
C TYR A 145 10.83 7.19 -17.44
N LYS A 146 12.11 7.52 -17.21
CA LYS A 146 12.89 8.44 -18.05
C LYS A 146 13.36 7.82 -19.36
N ASP A 147 13.23 6.50 -19.48
CA ASP A 147 13.52 5.77 -20.70
C ASP A 147 12.41 6.03 -21.73
N ALA A 148 12.78 6.61 -22.87
CA ALA A 148 11.82 6.95 -23.93
C ALA A 148 11.06 5.72 -24.46
N ASP A 149 11.65 4.54 -24.33
CA ASP A 149 11.07 3.27 -24.78
C ASP A 149 10.40 2.48 -23.65
N VAL A 150 10.20 3.07 -22.47
CA VAL A 150 9.66 2.36 -21.28
C VAL A 150 8.37 1.62 -21.58
N VAL A 151 7.45 2.24 -22.33
CA VAL A 151 6.15 1.67 -22.68
C VAL A 151 6.30 0.45 -23.57
N GLU A 152 7.19 0.50 -24.57
CA GLU A 152 7.43 -0.63 -25.46
C GLU A 152 8.13 -1.79 -24.74
N LYS A 153 9.03 -1.47 -23.80
CA LYS A 153 9.67 -2.47 -22.93
C LYS A 153 8.65 -3.15 -22.02
N LEU A 154 7.74 -2.39 -21.41
CA LEU A 154 6.64 -2.92 -20.60
C LEU A 154 5.74 -3.84 -21.44
N LYS A 155 5.29 -3.40 -22.62
CA LYS A 155 4.47 -4.22 -23.54
C LYS A 155 5.16 -5.54 -23.90
N LYS A 156 6.47 -5.52 -24.13
CA LYS A 156 7.25 -6.72 -24.39
C LYS A 156 7.19 -7.70 -23.21
N VAL A 157 7.41 -7.23 -21.98
CA VAL A 157 7.35 -8.08 -20.79
C VAL A 157 5.92 -8.56 -20.51
N VAL A 158 4.91 -7.71 -20.68
CA VAL A 158 3.49 -8.10 -20.57
C VAL A 158 3.18 -9.26 -21.53
N LYS A 159 3.67 -9.17 -22.78
CA LYS A 159 3.52 -10.23 -23.78
C LYS A 159 4.29 -11.51 -23.41
N GLU A 160 5.52 -11.37 -22.92
CA GLU A 160 6.37 -12.51 -22.51
C GLU A 160 5.81 -13.25 -21.30
N TRP A 161 5.27 -12.52 -20.32
CA TRP A 161 4.65 -13.09 -19.14
C TRP A 161 3.25 -13.64 -19.42
N GLY A 162 2.56 -13.08 -20.40
CA GLY A 162 1.27 -13.55 -20.91
C GLY A 162 0.08 -13.39 -19.94
N ASN A 163 0.32 -12.94 -18.71
CA ASN A 163 -0.71 -12.89 -17.66
C ASN A 163 -0.57 -11.70 -16.69
N VAL A 164 -0.21 -10.53 -17.20
CA VAL A 164 -0.32 -9.27 -16.45
C VAL A 164 -1.78 -8.81 -16.50
N LYS A 165 -2.53 -9.04 -15.43
CA LYS A 165 -3.99 -8.80 -15.37
C LYS A 165 -4.37 -7.50 -14.68
N TYR A 166 -3.47 -6.97 -13.87
CA TYR A 166 -3.76 -5.86 -12.96
C TYR A 166 -2.82 -4.70 -13.22
N GLY A 167 -3.35 -3.48 -13.06
CA GLY A 167 -2.59 -2.23 -13.08
C GLY A 167 -2.94 -1.40 -11.85
N PHE A 168 -1.94 -0.78 -11.24
CA PHE A 168 -2.12 0.17 -10.16
C PHE A 168 -1.23 1.39 -10.39
N ASP A 169 -1.86 2.56 -10.58
CA ASP A 169 -1.14 3.81 -10.78
C ASP A 169 -1.04 4.60 -9.47
N ALA A 170 0.16 4.59 -8.87
CA ALA A 170 0.44 5.28 -7.62
C ALA A 170 0.81 6.76 -7.79
N ILE A 171 0.64 7.35 -8.97
CA ILE A 171 0.87 8.79 -9.22
C ILE A 171 -0.31 9.51 -9.87
N SER A 172 -1.00 8.89 -10.83
CA SER A 172 -2.20 9.44 -11.48
C SER A 172 -2.02 10.86 -12.03
N GLU A 173 -0.84 11.17 -12.57
CA GLU A 173 -0.47 12.48 -13.10
C GLU A 173 0.24 12.35 -14.45
N ASN A 174 0.26 13.43 -15.24
CA ASN A 174 1.06 13.54 -16.46
C ASN A 174 0.83 12.39 -17.48
N GLY A 175 -0.38 11.85 -17.55
CA GLY A 175 -0.73 10.77 -18.48
C GLY A 175 -0.29 9.36 -18.04
N SER A 176 0.05 9.18 -16.76
CA SER A 176 0.47 7.87 -16.23
C SER A 176 -0.64 6.83 -16.30
N ILE A 177 -1.91 7.26 -16.19
CA ILE A 177 -3.07 6.37 -16.23
C ILE A 177 -3.14 5.67 -17.59
N GLU A 178 -3.04 6.41 -18.69
CA GLU A 178 -3.06 5.89 -20.06
C GLU A 178 -1.90 4.93 -20.33
N THR A 179 -0.81 5.07 -19.59
CA THR A 179 0.37 4.21 -19.72
C THR A 179 0.29 2.95 -18.84
N CYS A 180 -0.51 2.99 -17.77
CA CYS A 180 -0.67 1.90 -16.82
C CYS A 180 -1.80 0.92 -17.19
N ILE A 181 -2.68 1.29 -18.15
CA ILE A 181 -3.82 0.48 -18.63
C ILE A 181 -3.43 -0.44 -19.80
#